data_AF-A0A6L9Z4U3-F1
#
_entry.id   AF-A0A6L9Z4U3-F1
#
_cell.length_a   1.000
_cell.length_b   1.000
_cell.length_c   1.000
_cell.angle_alpha   90.00
_cell.angle_beta   90.00
_cell.angle_gamma   90.00
#
_symmetry.space_group_name_H-M   'P 1'
#
loop_
_entity.id
_entity.type
_entity.pdbx_description
1 polymer ?
#
loop_
_entity_poly.entity_id
_entity_poly.type
_entity_poly.pdbx_seq_one_letter_code
_entity_poly.pdbx_strand_id
1 'polypeptide(L)'
;MTWEIASVVAKSVAPILGRKIKTRLTPADIQKALEEALKAALVREEPLAPEQRLFYYSAPDAIALFLEDFFQDREVQEELHKPLQEENKIPLTSLLVEKFKQVALNHAPTQPQDSFILPWMETFVKTYTEKTSTYLQFKLTKENYFQQISNKIDHVKFAGMLVATQHGNHSLKLDQIFVMPEVEV
;
A
#
# COMPACT_ATOMS: atom_id res chain seq x y z
N MET A 1 11.66 -5.11 17.49
CA MET A 1 11.03 -6.44 17.37
C MET A 1 9.72 -6.41 16.57
N THR A 2 8.60 -5.87 17.08
CA THR A 2 7.31 -5.86 16.32
C THR A 2 7.38 -5.11 14.99
N TRP A 3 8.12 -4.00 14.95
CA TRP A 3 8.34 -3.20 13.74
C TRP A 3 9.21 -3.89 12.68
N GLU A 4 10.15 -4.74 13.10
CA GLU A 4 11.04 -5.48 12.20
C GLU A 4 10.26 -6.55 11.45
N ILE A 5 9.45 -7.33 12.17
CA ILE A 5 8.59 -8.38 11.59
C ILE A 5 7.65 -7.76 10.55
N ALA A 6 6.94 -6.68 10.92
CA ALA A 6 6.03 -6.01 10.00
C ALA A 6 6.72 -5.50 8.73
N SER A 7 7.92 -4.92 8.85
CA SER A 7 8.67 -4.41 7.70
C SER A 7 9.20 -5.53 6.80
N VAL A 8 9.71 -6.62 7.38
CA VAL A 8 10.22 -7.78 6.64
C VAL A 8 9.09 -8.43 5.85
N VAL A 9 7.98 -8.77 6.52
CA VAL A 9 6.82 -9.41 5.88
C VAL A 9 6.23 -8.50 4.80
N ALA A 10 6.04 -7.20 5.07
CA ALA A 10 5.49 -6.28 4.08
C ALA A 10 6.37 -6.16 2.82
N LYS A 11 7.70 -6.12 2.98
CA LYS A 11 8.64 -6.11 1.84
C LYS A 11 8.57 -7.38 1.00
N SER A 12 8.40 -8.52 1.65
CA SER A 12 8.28 -9.84 1.00
C SER A 12 6.96 -9.98 0.23
N VAL A 13 5.87 -9.52 0.83
CA VAL A 13 4.49 -9.74 0.34
C VAL A 13 4.04 -8.69 -0.68
N ALA A 14 4.45 -7.43 -0.55
CA ALA A 14 3.99 -6.35 -1.42
C ALA A 14 4.23 -6.60 -2.93
N PRO A 15 5.37 -7.15 -3.37
CA PRO A 15 5.57 -7.51 -4.77
C PRO A 15 4.61 -8.58 -5.27
N ILE A 16 4.13 -9.45 -4.39
CA ILE A 16 3.20 -10.55 -4.72
C ILE A 16 1.81 -9.98 -4.93
N LEU A 17 1.33 -9.17 -3.97
CA LEU A 17 0.05 -8.47 -4.11
C LEU A 17 0.06 -7.42 -5.23
N GLY A 18 1.23 -6.84 -5.52
CA GLY A 18 1.40 -5.90 -6.63
C GLY A 18 1.45 -6.57 -8.01
N ARG A 19 1.68 -7.88 -8.09
CA ARG A 19 1.70 -8.61 -9.38
C ARG A 19 0.27 -8.79 -9.87
N LYS A 20 0.08 -8.54 -11.18
CA LYS A 20 -1.18 -8.72 -11.93
C LYS A 20 -2.27 -7.66 -11.73
N ILE A 21 -2.08 -6.64 -10.89
CA ILE A 21 -3.11 -5.61 -10.74
C ILE A 21 -2.79 -4.39 -11.62
N LYS A 22 -3.78 -3.98 -12.43
CA LYS A 22 -3.82 -2.63 -13.02
C LYS A 22 -4.29 -1.63 -11.96
N THR A 23 -3.60 -1.56 -10.83
CA THR A 23 -3.91 -0.60 -9.78
C THR A 23 -3.36 0.78 -10.12
N ARG A 24 -4.03 1.82 -9.61
CA ARG A 24 -3.42 3.15 -9.49
C ARG A 24 -2.31 3.18 -8.44
N LEU A 25 -2.31 2.26 -7.48
CA LEU A 25 -1.29 2.13 -6.42
C LEU A 25 0.02 1.52 -6.95
N THR A 26 1.13 2.02 -6.42
CA THR A 26 2.47 1.46 -6.68
C THR A 26 2.77 0.34 -5.68
N PRO A 27 3.70 -0.58 -5.99
CA PRO A 27 4.14 -1.59 -5.02
C PRO A 27 4.61 -1.00 -3.68
N ALA A 28 5.20 0.19 -3.70
CA ALA A 28 5.61 0.90 -2.49
C ALA A 28 4.41 1.37 -1.63
N ASP A 29 3.30 1.74 -2.26
CA ASP A 29 2.07 2.12 -1.54
C ASP A 29 1.44 0.89 -0.88
N ILE A 30 1.42 -0.25 -1.58
CA ILE A 30 0.95 -1.54 -1.06
C ILE A 30 1.81 -1.99 0.13
N GLN A 31 3.14 -1.89 0.00
CA GLN A 31 4.07 -2.20 1.07
C GLN A 31 3.80 -1.37 2.32
N LYS A 32 3.63 -0.06 2.17
CA LYS A 32 3.32 0.82 3.31
C LYS A 32 2.00 0.46 3.97
N ALA A 33 0.95 0.18 3.19
CA ALA A 33 -0.35 -0.21 3.73
C ALA A 33 -0.28 -1.53 4.51
N LEU A 34 0.44 -2.54 3.98
CA LEU A 34 0.68 -3.80 4.68
C LEU A 34 1.49 -3.60 5.97
N GLU A 35 2.57 -2.84 5.90
CA GLU A 35 3.44 -2.57 7.04
C GLU A 35 2.68 -1.87 8.17
N GLU A 36 1.88 -0.87 7.85
CA GLU A 36 1.04 -0.16 8.83
C GLU A 36 -0.06 -1.05 9.41
N ALA A 37 -0.69 -1.91 8.59
CA ALA A 37 -1.71 -2.85 9.05
C ALA A 37 -1.14 -3.92 9.99
N LEU A 38 0.01 -4.51 9.65
CA LEU A 38 0.71 -5.47 10.50
C LEU A 38 1.17 -4.82 11.80
N LYS A 39 1.71 -3.60 11.74
CA LYS A 39 2.07 -2.83 12.94
C LYS A 39 0.86 -2.59 13.83
N ALA A 40 -0.26 -2.13 13.28
CA ALA A 40 -1.47 -1.87 14.05
C ALA A 40 -1.98 -3.15 14.75
N ALA A 41 -1.97 -4.28 14.05
CA ALA A 41 -2.40 -5.55 14.61
C ALA A 41 -1.46 -6.06 15.73
N LEU A 42 -0.14 -5.89 15.58
CA LEU A 42 0.84 -6.23 16.62
C LEU A 42 0.79 -5.26 17.82
N VAL A 43 0.66 -3.96 17.58
CA VAL A 43 0.62 -2.91 18.62
C VAL A 43 -0.64 -3.01 19.47
N ARG A 44 -1.77 -3.44 18.88
CA ARG A 44 -3.01 -3.72 19.62
C ARG A 44 -2.78 -4.61 20.85
N GLU A 45 -1.82 -5.52 20.77
CA GLU A 45 -1.53 -6.50 21.82
C GLU A 45 -0.53 -6.00 22.86
N GLU A 46 0.10 -4.83 22.67
CA GLU A 46 1.06 -4.26 23.63
C GLU A 46 0.46 -4.06 25.04
N PRO A 47 -0.79 -3.56 25.20
CA PRO A 47 -1.42 -3.41 26.51
C PRO A 47 -1.81 -4.74 27.17
N LEU A 48 -1.84 -5.84 26.42
CA LEU A 48 -2.22 -7.15 26.94
C LEU A 48 -1.06 -7.78 27.71
N ALA A 49 -1.38 -8.64 28.68
CA ALA A 49 -0.39 -9.47 29.33
C ALA A 49 0.33 -10.33 28.26
N PRO A 50 1.63 -10.64 28.41
CA PRO A 50 2.36 -11.39 27.40
C PRO A 50 1.68 -12.70 27.00
N GLU A 51 1.16 -13.44 27.99
CA GLU A 51 0.41 -14.70 27.83
C GLU A 51 -0.90 -14.54 27.03
N GLN A 52 -1.37 -13.33 26.80
CA GLN A 52 -2.60 -13.00 26.05
C GLN A 52 -2.28 -12.46 24.65
N ARG A 53 -1.03 -12.57 24.20
CA ARG A 53 -0.61 -12.14 22.86
C ARG A 53 -0.66 -13.30 21.89
N LEU A 54 -1.06 -13.02 20.66
CA LEU A 54 -1.30 -14.03 19.62
C LEU A 54 -0.09 -14.94 19.44
N PHE A 55 1.12 -14.36 19.39
CA PHE A 55 2.37 -15.06 19.10
C PHE A 55 3.29 -15.22 20.32
N TYR A 56 2.76 -15.22 21.54
CA TYR A 56 3.57 -15.21 22.77
C TYR A 56 4.68 -16.28 22.81
N TYR A 57 4.37 -17.51 22.39
CA TYR A 57 5.31 -18.64 22.41
C TYR A 57 6.19 -18.76 21.16
N SER A 58 6.06 -17.84 20.21
CA SER A 58 6.70 -17.93 18.90
C SER A 58 7.96 -17.06 18.82
N ALA A 59 9.01 -17.59 18.21
CA ALA A 59 10.21 -16.80 17.91
C ALA A 59 9.90 -15.77 16.79
N PRO A 60 10.52 -14.57 16.79
CA PRO A 60 10.30 -13.54 15.77
C PRO A 60 10.42 -14.03 14.32
N ASP A 61 11.43 -14.87 14.04
CA ASP A 61 11.67 -15.42 12.69
C ASP A 61 10.56 -16.40 12.27
N ALA A 62 10.05 -17.20 13.23
CA ALA A 62 8.95 -18.12 12.98
C ALA A 62 7.62 -17.38 12.71
N ILE A 63 7.42 -16.22 13.35
CA ILE A 63 6.27 -15.34 13.07
C ILE A 63 6.37 -14.78 11.66
N ALA A 64 7.55 -14.30 11.27
CA ALA A 64 7.76 -13.75 9.93
C ALA A 64 7.48 -14.79 8.84
N LEU A 65 8.06 -15.99 8.95
CA LEU A 65 7.83 -17.09 8.02
C LEU A 65 6.35 -17.49 7.96
N PHE A 66 5.70 -17.63 9.11
CA PHE A 66 4.28 -17.95 9.18
C PHE A 66 3.40 -16.91 8.46
N LEU A 67 3.66 -15.62 8.71
CA LEU A 67 2.90 -14.55 8.07
C LEU A 67 3.16 -14.52 6.57
N GLU A 68 4.41 -14.72 6.14
CA GLU A 68 4.73 -14.84 4.72
C GLU A 68 3.93 -15.96 4.07
N ASP A 69 3.93 -17.17 4.64
CA ASP A 69 3.16 -18.31 4.13
C ASP A 69 1.65 -18.04 4.10
N PHE A 70 1.11 -17.37 5.13
CA PHE A 70 -0.28 -16.92 5.13
C PHE A 70 -0.61 -16.00 3.94
N PHE A 71 0.27 -15.05 3.62
CA PHE A 71 0.07 -14.15 2.49
C PHE A 71 0.38 -14.80 1.12
N GLN A 72 1.02 -15.96 1.08
CA GLN A 72 1.17 -16.76 -0.15
C GLN A 72 -0.11 -17.49 -0.54
N ASP A 73 -1.05 -17.69 0.40
CA ASP A 73 -2.34 -18.33 0.11
C ASP A 73 -3.11 -17.54 -0.95
N ARG A 74 -3.60 -18.25 -1.96
CA ARG A 74 -4.25 -17.64 -3.12
C ARG A 74 -5.54 -16.92 -2.74
N GLU A 75 -6.35 -17.51 -1.88
CA GLU A 75 -7.63 -16.92 -1.48
C GLU A 75 -7.40 -15.69 -0.60
N VAL A 76 -6.37 -15.72 0.25
CA VAL A 76 -5.91 -14.54 1.00
C VAL A 76 -5.52 -13.41 0.05
N GLN A 77 -4.72 -13.69 -0.99
CA GLN A 77 -4.35 -12.69 -1.99
C GLN A 77 -5.58 -12.12 -2.72
N GLU A 78 -6.52 -12.97 -3.13
CA GLU A 78 -7.75 -12.55 -3.80
C GLU A 78 -8.59 -11.60 -2.91
N GLU A 79 -8.69 -11.86 -1.61
CA GLU A 79 -9.34 -10.95 -0.65
C GLU A 79 -8.59 -9.63 -0.49
N LEU A 80 -7.26 -9.66 -0.34
CA LEU A 80 -6.44 -8.46 -0.15
C LEU A 80 -6.32 -7.60 -1.41
N HIS A 81 -6.63 -8.15 -2.57
CA HIS A 81 -6.71 -7.42 -3.83
C HIS A 81 -8.00 -6.59 -3.95
N LYS A 82 -9.09 -6.95 -3.26
CA LYS A 82 -10.37 -6.24 -3.35
C LYS A 82 -10.24 -4.73 -3.05
N PRO A 83 -9.64 -4.29 -1.92
CA PRO A 83 -9.48 -2.86 -1.64
C PRO A 83 -8.50 -2.14 -2.59
N LEU A 84 -7.67 -2.89 -3.32
CA LEU A 84 -6.71 -2.32 -4.28
C LEU A 84 -7.38 -1.99 -5.63
N GLN A 85 -8.43 -2.73 -6.00
CA GLN A 85 -9.13 -2.60 -7.28
C GLN A 85 -10.30 -1.62 -7.22
N GLU A 86 -11.06 -1.67 -6.13
CA GLU A 86 -12.25 -0.86 -5.95
C GLU A 86 -12.26 -0.20 -4.58
N GLU A 87 -12.69 1.04 -4.58
CA GLU A 87 -12.80 1.84 -3.37
C GLU A 87 -13.88 1.27 -2.44
N ASN A 88 -13.61 1.26 -1.14
CA ASN A 88 -14.52 0.77 -0.08
C ASN A 88 -14.83 -0.74 -0.13
N LYS A 89 -14.15 -1.55 -0.96
CA LYS A 89 -14.24 -3.00 -0.84
C LYS A 89 -13.39 -3.50 0.32
N ILE A 90 -14.04 -4.18 1.26
CA ILE A 90 -13.41 -4.70 2.48
C ILE A 90 -13.10 -6.20 2.28
N PRO A 91 -11.89 -6.67 2.61
CA PRO A 91 -11.58 -8.10 2.68
C PRO A 91 -12.51 -8.85 3.65
N LEU A 92 -12.87 -10.10 3.33
CA LEU A 92 -13.69 -10.95 4.20
C LEU A 92 -12.88 -11.46 5.40
N THR A 93 -13.03 -10.82 6.56
CA THR A 93 -12.32 -11.20 7.79
C THR A 93 -12.52 -12.65 8.18
N SER A 94 -13.73 -13.20 8.04
CA SER A 94 -14.01 -14.60 8.40
C SER A 94 -13.19 -15.59 7.57
N LEU A 95 -13.06 -15.35 6.26
CA LEU A 95 -12.24 -16.17 5.37
C LEU A 95 -10.76 -16.06 5.75
N LEU A 96 -10.28 -14.83 6.00
CA LEU A 96 -8.89 -14.61 6.41
C LEU A 96 -8.57 -15.31 7.74
N VAL A 97 -9.49 -15.28 8.71
CA VAL A 97 -9.36 -16.02 9.98
C VAL A 97 -9.32 -17.53 9.74
N GLU A 98 -10.19 -18.06 8.89
CA GLU A 98 -10.19 -19.49 8.56
C GLU A 98 -8.86 -19.92 7.93
N LYS A 99 -8.37 -19.17 6.94
CA LYS A 99 -7.08 -19.43 6.30
C LYS A 99 -5.91 -19.30 7.27
N PHE A 100 -5.94 -18.30 8.14
CA PHE A 100 -4.92 -18.11 9.17
C PHE A 100 -4.83 -19.34 10.10
N LYS A 101 -5.98 -19.89 10.52
CA LYS A 101 -6.03 -21.13 11.31
C LYS A 101 -5.52 -22.33 10.50
N GLN A 102 -5.89 -22.46 9.23
CA GLN A 102 -5.41 -23.55 8.36
C GLN A 102 -3.88 -23.53 8.20
N VAL A 103 -3.29 -22.35 8.00
CA VAL A 103 -1.82 -22.19 7.91
C VAL A 103 -1.17 -22.52 9.25
N ALA A 104 -1.79 -22.12 10.36
CA ALA A 104 -1.26 -22.40 11.71
C ALA A 104 -1.20 -23.91 12.01
N LEU A 105 -2.14 -24.71 11.51
CA LEU A 105 -2.09 -26.18 11.65
C LEU A 105 -0.85 -26.79 10.98
N ASN A 106 -0.35 -26.17 9.92
CA ASN A 106 0.82 -26.61 9.18
C ASN A 106 2.14 -26.01 9.71
N HIS A 107 2.07 -25.14 10.72
CA HIS A 107 3.21 -24.43 11.30
C HIS A 107 3.35 -24.74 12.79
N ALA A 108 3.90 -25.93 13.09
CA ALA A 108 4.19 -26.35 14.46
C ALA A 108 4.97 -25.32 15.33
N PRO A 109 5.95 -24.54 14.79
CA PRO A 109 6.69 -23.55 15.57
C PRO A 109 5.86 -22.32 15.95
N THR A 110 4.77 -22.07 15.23
CA THR A 110 3.94 -20.87 15.37
C THR A 110 2.57 -21.32 15.85
N GLN A 111 2.35 -21.26 17.16
CA GLN A 111 1.07 -21.65 17.77
C GLN A 111 0.28 -20.39 18.16
N PRO A 112 -0.41 -19.75 17.19
CA PRO A 112 -1.22 -18.58 17.48
C PRO A 112 -2.37 -18.97 18.41
N GLN A 113 -2.63 -18.13 19.40
CA GLN A 113 -3.75 -18.32 20.31
C GLN A 113 -5.08 -18.05 19.63
N ASP A 114 -5.95 -19.07 19.56
CA ASP A 114 -7.19 -19.04 18.76
C ASP A 114 -8.12 -17.86 19.11
N SER A 115 -8.25 -17.54 20.40
CA SER A 115 -9.09 -16.45 20.91
C SER A 115 -8.64 -15.06 20.45
N PHE A 116 -7.38 -14.90 20.03
CA PHE A 116 -6.81 -13.62 19.61
C PHE A 116 -6.70 -13.47 18.10
N ILE A 117 -6.92 -14.54 17.32
CA ILE A 117 -6.84 -14.50 15.85
C ILE A 117 -7.87 -13.53 15.28
N LEU A 118 -9.13 -13.62 15.70
CA LEU A 118 -10.20 -12.78 15.16
C LEU A 118 -9.96 -11.29 15.46
N PRO A 119 -9.72 -10.86 16.72
CA PRO A 119 -9.48 -9.44 17.00
C PRO A 119 -8.21 -8.89 16.33
N TRP A 120 -7.18 -9.72 16.17
CA TRP A 120 -5.98 -9.36 15.42
C TRP A 120 -6.29 -9.13 13.94
N MET A 121 -7.02 -10.06 13.32
CA MET A 121 -7.39 -9.99 11.90
C MET A 121 -8.33 -8.81 11.61
N GLU A 122 -9.30 -8.54 12.48
CA GLU A 122 -10.18 -7.37 12.36
C GLU A 122 -9.39 -6.06 12.33
N THR A 123 -8.38 -5.96 13.19
CA THR A 123 -7.52 -4.77 13.26
C THR A 123 -6.66 -4.65 12.02
N PHE A 124 -6.05 -5.75 11.57
CA PHE A 124 -5.29 -5.80 10.34
C PHE A 124 -6.14 -5.37 9.13
N VAL A 125 -7.29 -6.00 8.92
CA VAL A 125 -8.19 -5.73 7.78
C VAL A 125 -8.67 -4.30 7.77
N LYS A 126 -9.07 -3.79 8.94
CA LYS A 126 -9.51 -2.40 9.10
C LYS A 126 -8.41 -1.43 8.67
N THR A 127 -7.23 -1.53 9.28
CA THR A 127 -6.12 -0.61 8.99
C THR A 127 -5.65 -0.74 7.54
N TYR A 128 -5.54 -1.96 7.00
CA TYR A 128 -5.15 -2.18 5.61
C TYR A 128 -6.12 -1.50 4.64
N THR A 129 -7.43 -1.65 4.86
CA THR A 129 -8.47 -1.04 4.01
C THR A 129 -8.47 0.49 4.11
N GLU A 130 -8.30 1.04 5.32
CA GLU A 130 -8.21 2.48 5.54
C GLU A 130 -7.01 3.10 4.82
N LYS A 131 -5.84 2.46 4.89
CA LYS A 131 -4.60 2.96 4.27
C LYS A 131 -4.61 2.84 2.76
N THR A 132 -5.07 1.71 2.22
CA THR A 132 -5.22 1.53 0.77
C THR A 132 -6.20 2.54 0.19
N SER A 133 -7.35 2.76 0.84
CA SER A 133 -8.32 3.78 0.45
C SER A 133 -7.72 5.20 0.49
N THR A 134 -7.02 5.55 1.57
CA THR A 134 -6.35 6.86 1.71
C THR A 134 -5.35 7.11 0.58
N TYR A 135 -4.53 6.10 0.24
CA TYR A 135 -3.54 6.24 -0.84
C TYR A 135 -4.19 6.33 -2.22
N LEU A 136 -5.29 5.61 -2.46
CA LEU A 136 -6.08 5.73 -3.69
C LEU A 136 -6.66 7.15 -3.85
N GLN A 137 -7.26 7.68 -2.79
CA GLN A 137 -7.81 9.04 -2.75
C GLN A 137 -6.74 10.11 -2.98
N PHE A 138 -5.56 9.95 -2.37
CA PHE A 138 -4.44 10.86 -2.57
C PHE A 138 -4.00 10.90 -4.03
N LYS A 139 -3.89 9.74 -4.69
CA LYS A 139 -3.55 9.68 -6.12
C LYS A 139 -4.61 10.32 -7.00
N LEU A 140 -5.88 10.05 -6.74
CA LEU A 140 -7.01 10.66 -7.43
C LEU A 140 -6.98 12.20 -7.33
N THR A 141 -6.77 12.71 -6.13
CA THR A 141 -6.71 14.16 -5.89
C THR A 141 -5.48 14.78 -6.57
N LYS A 142 -4.34 14.10 -6.52
CA LYS A 142 -3.11 14.54 -7.20
C LYS A 142 -3.28 14.60 -8.72
N GLU A 143 -3.89 13.58 -9.32
CA GLU A 143 -4.19 13.54 -10.76
C GLU A 143 -5.14 14.68 -11.17
N ASN A 144 -6.22 14.88 -10.41
CA ASN A 144 -7.16 15.99 -10.65
C ASN A 144 -6.48 17.35 -10.53
N TYR A 145 -5.67 17.56 -9.49
CA TYR A 145 -4.91 18.80 -9.31
C TYR A 145 -3.97 19.09 -10.49
N PHE A 146 -3.25 18.08 -10.99
CA PHE A 146 -2.39 18.25 -12.16
C PHE A 146 -3.18 18.52 -13.45
N GLN A 147 -4.35 17.91 -13.64
CA GLN A 147 -5.23 18.24 -14.75
C GLN A 147 -5.69 19.71 -14.69
N GLN A 148 -6.05 20.20 -13.50
CA GLN A 148 -6.42 21.61 -13.32
C GLN A 148 -5.27 22.57 -13.64
N ILE A 149 -4.04 22.22 -13.25
CA ILE A 149 -2.85 23.00 -13.62
C ILE A 149 -2.64 22.97 -15.13
N SER A 150 -2.66 21.79 -15.76
CA SER A 150 -2.46 21.65 -17.22
C SER A 150 -3.45 22.51 -18.00
N ASN A 151 -4.74 22.43 -17.66
CA ASN A 151 -5.79 23.21 -18.31
C ASN A 151 -5.61 24.72 -18.13
N LYS A 152 -5.04 25.16 -17.00
CA LYS A 152 -4.73 26.58 -16.75
C LYS A 152 -3.47 27.04 -17.49
N ILE A 153 -2.45 26.18 -17.62
CA ILE A 153 -1.20 26.49 -18.31
C ILE A 153 -1.41 26.63 -19.82
N ASP A 154 -2.33 25.86 -20.42
CA ASP A 154 -2.73 26.04 -21.83
C ASP A 154 -3.25 27.46 -22.15
N HIS A 155 -3.62 28.23 -21.11
CA HIS A 155 -4.13 29.60 -21.22
C HIS A 155 -3.12 30.66 -20.73
N VAL A 156 -1.90 30.28 -20.37
CA VAL A 156 -0.84 31.22 -19.97
C VAL A 156 -0.24 31.85 -21.22
N LYS A 157 -0.65 33.09 -21.52
CA LYS A 157 0.05 33.96 -22.47
C LYS A 157 1.18 34.68 -21.72
N PHE A 158 2.43 34.37 -22.05
CA PHE A 158 3.57 35.08 -21.51
C PHE A 158 3.55 36.54 -21.99
N ALA A 159 3.26 37.47 -21.07
CA ALA A 159 3.31 38.90 -21.37
C ALA A 159 4.77 39.32 -21.59
N GLY A 160 5.13 39.65 -22.83
CA GLY A 160 6.48 40.11 -23.21
C GLY A 160 7.12 39.36 -24.39
N MET A 161 6.59 38.20 -24.79
CA MET A 161 6.98 37.54 -26.03
C MET A 161 5.78 37.46 -26.97
N LEU A 162 5.93 38.00 -28.17
CA LEU A 162 5.01 37.80 -29.29
C LEU A 162 5.14 36.34 -29.76
N VAL A 163 4.52 35.42 -29.03
CA VAL A 163 4.38 34.04 -29.48
C VAL A 163 3.24 34.04 -30.49
N ALA A 164 3.60 34.01 -31.77
CA ALA A 164 2.62 33.84 -32.84
C ALA A 164 1.85 32.54 -32.59
N THR A 165 0.57 32.65 -32.23
CA THR A 165 -0.32 31.50 -32.09
C THR A 165 -0.67 30.99 -33.48
N GLN A 166 0.26 30.29 -34.12
CA GLN A 166 -0.08 29.51 -35.30
C GLN A 166 -0.97 28.36 -34.85
N HIS A 167 -2.16 28.26 -35.43
CA HIS A 167 -3.15 27.20 -35.22
C HIS A 167 -2.66 25.83 -35.77
N GLY A 168 -1.41 25.46 -35.46
CA GLY A 168 -0.77 24.22 -35.86
C GLY A 168 -0.42 23.42 -34.61
N ASN A 169 -0.91 22.19 -34.58
CA ASN A 169 -0.90 21.25 -33.47
C ASN A 169 0.52 20.74 -33.14
N HIS A 170 1.42 21.62 -32.69
CA HIS A 170 2.79 21.27 -32.31
C HIS A 170 3.13 21.83 -30.93
N SER A 171 3.14 20.93 -29.94
CA SER A 171 3.77 21.15 -28.65
C SER A 171 5.26 21.46 -28.87
N LEU A 172 5.65 22.72 -28.69
CA LEU A 172 7.06 23.11 -28.59
C LEU A 172 7.59 22.63 -27.25
N LYS A 173 8.71 21.91 -27.27
CA LYS A 173 9.38 21.44 -26.05
C LYS A 173 10.04 22.63 -25.33
N LEU A 174 10.00 22.60 -24.00
CA LEU A 174 10.45 23.67 -23.08
C LEU A 174 11.95 24.01 -23.21
N ASP A 175 12.75 23.10 -23.74
CA ASP A 175 14.19 23.27 -24.01
C ASP A 175 14.49 24.26 -25.15
N GLN A 176 13.50 24.60 -25.98
CA GLN A 176 13.64 25.62 -27.04
C GLN A 176 13.28 27.04 -26.57
N ILE A 177 12.75 27.19 -25.35
CA ILE A 177 12.26 28.46 -24.81
C ILE A 177 13.35 29.17 -23.98
N PHE A 178 14.28 28.42 -23.40
CA PHE A 178 15.38 28.98 -22.62
C PHE A 178 16.69 28.89 -23.39
N VAL A 179 17.00 29.93 -24.16
CA VAL A 179 18.37 30.19 -24.61
C VAL A 179 19.07 30.95 -23.48
N MET A 180 20.00 30.30 -22.79
CA MET A 180 20.86 30.94 -21.80
C MET A 180 21.82 31.88 -22.55
N PRO A 181 21.87 33.18 -22.27
CA PRO A 181 22.86 34.04 -22.91
C PRO A 181 24.25 33.67 -22.40
N GLU A 182 25.18 33.38 -23.31
CA GLU A 182 26.58 33.24 -22.97
C GLU A 182 27.09 34.58 -22.45
N VAL A 183 27.65 34.54 -21.25
CA VAL A 183 28.32 35.70 -20.65
C VAL A 183 29.77 35.65 -21.13
N GLU A 184 30.15 36.58 -22.01
CA GLU A 184 31.56 36.77 -22.37
C GLU A 184 32.34 37.22 -21.12
N VAL A 185 33.50 36.57 -20.90
CA VAL A 185 34.41 36.75 -19.75
C VAL A 185 35.29 37.99 -19.93
#